data_AF-A0A814VRS3-F1
#
_entry.id   AF-A0A814VRS3-F1
#
_cell.length_a   1.000
_cell.length_b   1.000
_cell.length_c   1.000
_cell.angle_alpha   90.00
_cell.angle_beta   90.00
_cell.angle_gamma   90.00
#
_symmetry.space_group_name_H-M   'P 1'
#
loop_
_entity.id
_entity.type
_entity.pdbx_description
1 polymer ?
#
loop_
_entity_poly.entity_id
_entity_poly.type
_entity_poly.pdbx_seq_one_letter_code
_entity_poly.pdbx_strand_id
1 'polypeptide(L)'
;MPVLLTDNIACDLGLSNGTQGIFRKLIYDDQEDPTDSKIKREVFPSNTIYIRKPLYALVEINTSQVETSLIGLRPKLIPIPLIKKQFTVSVRQLLFGQLFERMQGEKKVSQMIQVTRTQLPIVPAFAITTYKAQGLTMNKIVVDL
;
A
#
# COMPACT_ATOMS: atom_id res chain seq x y z
N MET A 1 -8.25 -10.17 7.83
CA MET A 1 -7.19 -9.46 8.58
C MET A 1 -7.60 -8.00 8.77
N PRO A 2 -7.61 -7.44 9.98
CA PRO A 2 -7.91 -6.03 10.21
C PRO A 2 -6.91 -5.13 9.47
N VAL A 3 -7.45 -4.16 8.75
CA VAL A 3 -6.66 -3.17 8.00
C VAL A 3 -7.24 -1.77 8.19
N LEU A 4 -6.39 -0.77 7.99
CA LEU A 4 -6.73 0.64 8.03
C LEU A 4 -6.45 1.23 6.65
N LEU A 5 -7.39 2.00 6.09
CA LEU A 5 -7.14 2.82 4.92
C LEU A 5 -6.15 3.93 5.27
N THR A 6 -5.18 4.20 4.40
CA THR A 6 -4.18 5.27 4.57
C THR A 6 -4.44 6.50 3.73
N ASP A 7 -5.44 6.44 2.86
CA ASP A 7 -5.73 7.47 1.87
C ASP A 7 -7.23 7.69 1.73
N ASN A 8 -7.59 8.90 1.32
CA ASN A 8 -8.95 9.23 0.94
C ASN A 8 -9.20 8.73 -0.47
N ILE A 9 -10.11 7.76 -0.62
CA ILE A 9 -10.46 7.15 -1.90
C ILE A 9 -11.79 7.72 -2.38
N ALA A 10 -12.81 7.66 -1.52
CA ALA A 10 -14.13 8.22 -1.79
C ALA A 10 -14.78 8.61 -0.45
N CYS A 11 -14.50 9.83 0.01
CA CYS A 11 -14.94 10.32 1.32
C CYS A 11 -16.46 10.25 1.50
N ASP A 12 -17.22 10.61 0.47
CA ASP A 12 -18.69 10.61 0.48
C ASP A 12 -19.27 9.20 0.66
N LEU A 13 -18.49 8.17 0.32
CA LEU A 13 -18.86 6.76 0.47
C LEU A 13 -18.31 6.14 1.77
N GLY A 14 -17.70 6.94 2.65
CA GLY A 14 -17.07 6.46 3.89
C GLY A 14 -15.71 5.78 3.68
N LEU A 15 -15.07 5.98 2.52
CA LEU A 15 -13.76 5.42 2.17
C LEU A 15 -12.66 6.47 2.35
N SER A 16 -12.46 6.90 3.59
CA SER A 16 -11.46 7.90 3.99
C SER A 16 -10.28 7.26 4.73
N ASN A 17 -9.20 8.04 4.86
CA ASN A 17 -8.07 7.68 5.70
C ASN A 17 -8.52 7.44 7.14
N GLY A 18 -8.07 6.33 7.74
CA GLY A 18 -8.49 5.90 9.06
C GLY A 18 -9.71 4.97 9.07
N THR A 19 -10.38 4.77 7.93
CA THR A 19 -11.47 3.77 7.86
C THR A 19 -10.92 2.36 8.11
N GLN A 20 -11.52 1.66 9.06
CA GLN A 20 -11.20 0.28 9.37
C GLN A 20 -11.95 -0.69 8.46
N GLY A 21 -11.30 -1.78 8.10
CA GLY A 21 -11.91 -2.85 7.34
C GLY A 21 -11.25 -4.20 7.60
N ILE A 22 -11.83 -5.24 7.00
CA ILE A 22 -11.27 -6.59 7.03
C ILE A 22 -10.78 -6.93 5.63
N PHE A 23 -9.46 -7.03 5.46
CA PHE A 23 -8.86 -7.57 4.25
C PHE A 23 -9.29 -9.03 4.05
N ARG A 24 -9.83 -9.32 2.86
CA ARG A 24 -10.34 -10.64 2.46
C ARG A 24 -9.48 -11.33 1.42
N LYS A 25 -9.09 -10.63 0.35
CA LYS A 25 -8.34 -11.24 -0.76
C LYS A 25 -7.54 -10.19 -1.54
N LEU A 26 -6.37 -10.58 -2.05
CA LEU A 26 -5.63 -9.81 -3.04
C LEU A 26 -5.90 -10.39 -4.43
N ILE A 27 -6.23 -9.53 -5.39
CA ILE A 27 -6.43 -9.90 -6.79
C ILE A 27 -5.21 -9.45 -7.58
N TYR A 28 -4.73 -10.35 -8.44
CA TYR A 28 -3.53 -10.16 -9.25
C TYR A 28 -3.91 -10.04 -10.73
N ASP A 29 -2.98 -9.53 -11.52
CA ASP A 29 -3.10 -9.54 -12.97
C ASP A 29 -2.83 -10.95 -13.50
N ASP A 30 -3.81 -11.51 -14.23
CA ASP A 30 -3.73 -12.85 -14.81
C ASP A 30 -2.98 -12.86 -16.15
N GLN A 31 -2.76 -11.69 -16.77
CA GLN A 31 -2.09 -11.55 -18.07
C GLN A 31 -0.57 -11.41 -17.96
N GLU A 32 -0.05 -11.15 -16.75
CA GLU A 32 1.39 -11.02 -16.52
C GLU A 32 1.98 -12.40 -16.25
N ASP A 33 2.43 -13.06 -17.32
CA ASP A 33 3.18 -14.32 -17.21
C ASP A 33 4.63 -13.98 -16.78
N PRO A 34 5.09 -14.32 -15.55
CA PRO A 34 6.25 -13.63 -14.96
C PRO A 34 7.58 -13.77 -15.70
N THR A 35 7.73 -14.78 -16.57
CA THR A 35 8.95 -15.13 -17.32
C THR A 35 8.72 -16.44 -18.06
N ASP A 36 9.48 -16.65 -19.15
CA ASP A 36 9.53 -17.84 -19.99
C ASP A 36 9.43 -19.14 -19.18
N SER A 37 8.40 -19.94 -19.47
CA SER A 37 7.97 -21.12 -18.70
C SER A 37 9.06 -22.19 -18.47
N LYS A 38 10.14 -22.15 -19.27
CA LYS A 38 11.30 -23.07 -19.17
C LYS A 38 12.20 -22.78 -17.96
N ILE A 39 12.52 -21.52 -17.68
CA ILE A 39 13.45 -21.14 -16.58
C ILE A 39 12.87 -21.50 -15.21
N LYS A 40 11.54 -21.44 -15.08
CA LYS A 40 10.82 -21.68 -13.81
C LYS A 40 10.90 -23.12 -13.32
N ARG A 41 11.06 -24.12 -14.20
CA ARG A 41 11.12 -25.54 -13.83
C ARG A 41 12.52 -26.02 -13.46
N GLU A 42 13.55 -25.36 -13.99
CA GLU A 42 14.94 -25.75 -13.75
C GLU A 42 15.55 -25.07 -12.51
N VAL A 43 15.13 -23.83 -12.20
CA VAL A 43 15.75 -23.02 -11.13
C VAL A 43 14.99 -23.07 -9.81
N PHE A 44 13.66 -23.20 -9.84
CA PHE A 44 12.83 -23.09 -8.66
C PHE A 44 11.99 -24.35 -8.41
N PRO A 45 11.76 -24.73 -7.13
CA PRO A 45 10.90 -25.86 -6.81
C PRO A 45 9.46 -25.65 -7.32
N SER A 46 8.76 -26.76 -7.58
CA SER A 46 7.39 -26.77 -8.13
C SER A 46 6.34 -26.10 -7.23
N ASN A 47 6.64 -25.84 -5.96
CA ASN A 47 5.78 -25.11 -5.02
C ASN A 47 6.06 -23.60 -4.94
N THR A 48 6.90 -23.06 -5.83
CA THR A 48 7.24 -21.63 -5.81
C THR A 48 6.07 -20.78 -6.28
N ILE A 49 5.57 -19.92 -5.39
CA ILE A 49 4.51 -18.94 -5.70
C ILE A 49 5.19 -17.63 -6.11
N TYR A 50 5.08 -17.28 -7.39
CA TYR A 50 5.59 -16.00 -7.89
C TYR A 50 4.67 -14.86 -7.46
N ILE A 51 5.27 -13.80 -6.92
CA ILE A 51 4.56 -12.56 -6.60
C ILE A 51 4.23 -11.85 -7.93
N ARG A 52 2.96 -11.86 -8.30
CA ARG A 52 2.43 -11.16 -9.48
C ARG A 52 2.09 -9.72 -9.13
N LYS A 53 1.96 -8.86 -10.14
CA LYS A 53 1.45 -7.50 -9.92
C LYS A 53 0.02 -7.54 -9.37
N PRO A 54 -0.23 -6.98 -8.17
CA PRO A 54 -1.59 -6.85 -7.66
C PRO A 54 -2.37 -5.80 -8.46
N LEU A 55 -3.67 -6.03 -8.64
CA LEU A 55 -4.61 -5.09 -9.27
C LEU A 55 -5.41 -4.31 -8.22
N TYR A 56 -5.94 -5.02 -7.22
CA TYR A 56 -6.70 -4.43 -6.11
C TYR A 56 -6.85 -5.42 -4.96
N ALA A 57 -7.12 -4.91 -3.77
CA ALA A 57 -7.48 -5.72 -2.60
C ALA A 57 -8.99 -5.67 -2.37
N LEU A 58 -9.60 -6.81 -2.08
CA LEU A 58 -10.97 -6.87 -1.58
C LEU A 58 -10.96 -6.67 -0.06
N VAL A 59 -11.54 -5.56 0.38
CA VAL A 59 -11.65 -5.17 1.79
C VAL A 59 -13.11 -5.03 2.15
N GLU A 60 -13.52 -5.68 3.22
CA GLU A 60 -14.86 -5.55 3.77
C GLU A 60 -14.90 -4.35 4.72
N ILE A 61 -15.74 -3.36 4.42
CA ILE A 61 -15.84 -2.11 5.17
C ILE A 61 -17.29 -1.90 5.60
N ASN A 62 -17.57 -2.19 6.87
CA ASN A 62 -18.94 -2.19 7.40
C ASN A 62 -19.56 -0.81 7.54
N THR A 63 -18.73 0.22 7.67
CA THR A 63 -19.10 1.64 7.81
C THR A 63 -19.29 2.34 6.47
N SER A 64 -19.04 1.65 5.36
CA SER A 64 -19.17 2.23 4.01
C SER A 64 -20.63 2.55 3.69
N GLN A 65 -20.85 3.68 3.02
CA GLN A 65 -22.14 4.12 2.50
C GLN A 65 -22.40 3.61 1.08
N VAL A 66 -21.60 2.66 0.60
CA VAL A 66 -21.85 1.98 -0.68
C VAL A 66 -23.09 1.09 -0.52
N GLU A 67 -24.26 1.65 -0.83
CA GLU A 67 -25.58 1.01 -0.67
C GLU A 67 -25.77 -0.16 -1.64
N THR A 68 -25.30 -0.01 -2.88
CA THR A 68 -25.41 -1.04 -3.90
C THR A 68 -24.18 -1.94 -3.86
N SER A 69 -24.39 -3.24 -3.72
CA SER A 69 -23.31 -4.20 -3.97
C SER A 69 -22.79 -4.01 -5.39
N LEU A 70 -21.47 -3.80 -5.52
CA LEU A 70 -20.83 -3.82 -6.83
C LEU A 70 -21.17 -5.14 -7.53
N ILE A 71 -21.46 -5.08 -8.82
CA ILE A 71 -21.92 -6.24 -9.59
C ILE A 71 -20.94 -7.42 -9.39
N GLY A 72 -21.48 -8.57 -8.95
CA GLY A 72 -20.69 -9.78 -8.70
C GLY A 72 -19.93 -9.81 -7.36
N LEU A 73 -20.06 -8.78 -6.51
CA LEU A 73 -19.47 -8.74 -5.17
C LEU A 73 -20.55 -8.76 -4.10
N ARG A 74 -20.19 -9.29 -2.93
CA ARG A 74 -21.05 -9.24 -1.74
C ARG A 74 -21.20 -7.78 -1.27
N PRO A 75 -22.33 -7.42 -0.63
CA PRO A 75 -22.47 -6.10 0.00
C PRO A 75 -21.28 -5.78 0.91
N LYS A 76 -20.88 -4.51 0.97
CA LYS A 76 -19.78 -4.00 1.82
C LYS A 76 -18.38 -4.54 1.50
N LEU A 77 -18.23 -5.39 0.46
CA LEU A 77 -16.95 -5.84 -0.04
C LEU A 77 -16.50 -4.90 -1.17
N ILE A 78 -15.43 -4.15 -0.91
CA ILE A 78 -15.02 -3.03 -1.73
C ILE A 78 -13.64 -3.33 -2.33
N PRO A 79 -13.48 -3.22 -3.66
CA PRO A 79 -12.18 -3.28 -4.30
C PRO A 79 -11.41 -1.99 -4.04
N ILE A 80 -10.29 -2.11 -3.33
CA ILE A 80 -9.35 -1.03 -3.03
C ILE A 80 -8.21 -1.09 -4.05
N PRO A 81 -8.13 -0.12 -4.99
CA PRO A 81 -7.10 -0.12 -6.02
C PRO A 81 -5.74 0.29 -5.45
N LEU A 82 -4.67 0.05 -6.22
CA LEU A 82 -3.37 0.63 -5.91
C LEU A 82 -3.36 2.14 -6.16
N ILE A 83 -2.64 2.86 -5.30
CA ILE A 83 -2.43 4.29 -5.44
C ILE A 83 -0.95 4.53 -5.77
N LYS A 84 -0.71 5.35 -6.80
CA LYS A 84 0.62 5.86 -7.14
C LYS A 84 0.85 7.18 -6.40
N LYS A 85 1.89 7.22 -5.57
CA LYS A 85 2.35 8.42 -4.87
C LYS A 85 3.73 8.83 -5.37
N GLN A 86 3.97 10.14 -5.42
CA GLN A 86 5.25 10.72 -5.77
C GLN A 86 5.81 11.47 -4.57
N PHE A 87 7.10 11.26 -4.32
CA PHE A 87 7.84 11.83 -3.21
C PHE A 87 9.05 12.54 -3.78
N THR A 88 9.44 13.64 -3.14
CA THR A 88 10.66 14.36 -3.48
C THR A 88 11.60 14.26 -2.29
N VAL A 89 12.76 13.65 -2.47
CA VAL A 89 13.74 13.40 -1.41
C VAL A 89 15.00 14.18 -1.69
N SER A 90 15.52 14.89 -0.69
CA SER A 90 16.79 15.59 -0.84
C SER A 90 17.96 14.61 -0.77
N VAL A 91 18.86 14.68 -1.76
CA VAL A 91 20.08 13.86 -1.80
C VAL A 91 20.97 14.12 -0.58
N ARG A 92 20.94 15.34 -0.03
CA ARG A 92 21.66 15.71 1.20
C ARG A 92 21.22 14.91 2.41
N GLN A 93 19.95 14.54 2.49
CA GLN A 93 19.41 13.76 3.62
C GLN A 93 19.71 12.26 3.48
N LEU A 94 19.95 11.78 2.26
CA LEU A 94 20.24 10.38 1.97
C LEU A 94 21.73 10.04 2.10
N LEU A 95 22.61 11.01 1.83
CA LEU A 95 24.06 10.83 1.91
C LEU A 95 24.59 11.31 3.26
N PHE A 96 25.12 10.38 4.06
CA PHE A 96 25.88 10.71 5.27
C PHE A 96 27.12 11.54 4.91
N GLY A 97 27.40 12.57 5.71
CA GLY A 97 28.20 13.76 5.36
C GLY A 97 29.52 13.58 4.61
N GLN A 98 30.21 12.44 4.70
CA GLN A 98 31.49 12.19 4.01
C GLN A 98 31.35 11.88 2.51
N LEU A 99 30.23 11.31 2.05
CA LEU A 99 30.00 11.03 0.63
C LEU A 99 29.55 12.28 -0.14
N PHE A 100 28.92 13.22 0.56
CA PHE A 100 28.38 14.44 -0.04
C PHE A 100 29.49 15.43 -0.44
N GLU A 101 30.56 15.53 0.36
CA GLU A 101 31.70 16.42 0.07
C GLU A 101 32.48 16.00 -1.17
N ARG A 102 32.55 14.70 -1.48
CA ARG A 102 33.22 14.18 -2.69
C ARG A 102 32.49 14.50 -4.00
N MET A 103 31.19 14.82 -3.93
CA MET A 103 30.37 15.13 -5.12
C MET A 103 30.26 16.65 -5.42
N GLN A 104 30.87 17.51 -4.61
CA GLN A 104 30.82 18.97 -4.82
C GLN A 104 31.67 19.47 -6.01
N GLY A 105 32.53 18.63 -6.59
CA GLY A 105 33.44 19.01 -7.67
C GLY A 105 32.82 19.15 -9.06
N GLU A 106 31.65 18.57 -9.33
CA GLU A 106 31.07 18.55 -10.68
C GLU A 106 29.61 19.00 -10.70
N LYS A 107 29.37 20.14 -11.37
CA LYS A 107 28.10 20.68 -11.91
C LYS A 107 26.84 20.48 -11.06
N LYS A 108 26.24 21.59 -10.57
CA LYS A 108 24.85 21.77 -10.04
C LYS A 108 23.92 20.56 -10.28
N VAL A 109 24.12 19.47 -9.53
CA VAL A 109 23.22 18.32 -9.57
C VAL A 109 21.95 18.74 -8.83
N SER A 110 20.79 18.53 -9.44
CA SER A 110 19.48 18.69 -8.79
C SER A 110 19.54 18.00 -7.43
N GLN A 111 19.47 18.77 -6.36
CA GLN A 111 19.60 18.27 -4.98
C GLN A 111 18.39 17.43 -4.54
N MET A 112 17.43 17.21 -5.43
CA MET A 112 16.16 16.54 -5.19
C MET A 112 15.99 15.38 -6.17
N ILE A 113 15.68 14.20 -5.64
CA ILE A 113 15.29 13.00 -6.40
C ILE A 113 13.78 12.84 -6.28
N GLN A 114 13.11 12.60 -7.41
CA GLN A 114 11.71 12.22 -7.41
C GLN A 114 11.58 10.69 -7.38
N VAL A 115 10.90 10.17 -6.36
CA VAL A 115 10.63 8.74 -6.18
C VAL A 115 9.14 8.51 -6.33
N THR A 116 8.76 7.50 -7.12
CA THR A 116 7.35 7.10 -7.21
C THR A 116 7.16 5.73 -6.58
N ARG A 117 6.04 5.55 -5.88
CA ARG A 117 5.64 4.28 -5.26
C ARG A 117 4.20 3.99 -5.63
N THR A 118 3.94 2.77 -6.10
CA THR A 118 2.58 2.27 -6.32
C THR A 118 2.32 1.16 -5.30
N GLN A 119 1.33 1.35 -4.43
CA GLN A 119 1.02 0.41 -3.35
C GLN A 119 -0.48 0.44 -3.03
N LEU A 120 -1.01 -0.63 -2.44
CA LEU A 120 -2.33 -0.59 -1.82
C LEU A 120 -2.34 0.42 -0.67
N PRO A 121 -3.35 1.30 -0.58
CA PRO A 121 -3.48 2.29 0.49
C PRO A 121 -4.07 1.67 1.77
N ILE A 122 -3.55 0.51 2.17
CA ILE A 122 -3.98 -0.22 3.36
C ILE A 122 -2.78 -0.63 4.19
N VAL A 123 -2.92 -0.62 5.50
CA VAL A 123 -1.93 -1.16 6.44
C VAL A 123 -2.61 -2.12 7.43
N PRO A 124 -1.91 -3.14 7.94
CA PRO A 124 -2.43 -3.94 9.04
C PRO A 124 -2.80 -3.05 10.23
N ALA A 125 -3.93 -3.35 10.89
CA ALA A 125 -4.49 -2.52 11.96
C ALA A 125 -4.46 -3.22 13.34
N PHE A 126 -3.50 -4.12 13.57
CA PHE A 126 -3.32 -4.76 14.87
C PHE A 126 -2.61 -3.86 15.88
N ALA A 127 -1.68 -3.04 15.38
CA ALA A 127 -0.95 -2.04 16.13
C ALA A 127 -0.89 -0.77 15.27
N ILE A 128 -1.13 0.37 15.89
CA ILE A 128 -1.08 1.68 15.23
C ILE A 128 -0.33 2.64 16.13
N THR A 129 0.38 3.59 15.52
CA THR A 129 1.04 4.65 16.28
C THR A 129 0.00 5.59 16.88
N THR A 130 0.34 6.24 17.99
CA THR A 130 -0.52 7.25 18.65
C THR A 130 -1.00 8.32 17.67
N TYR A 131 -0.12 8.78 16.76
CA TYR A 131 -0.48 9.71 15.70
C TYR A 131 -1.56 9.19 14.75
N LYS A 132 -1.47 7.92 14.32
CA LYS A 132 -2.49 7.30 13.46
C LYS A 132 -3.78 6.93 14.19
N ALA A 133 -3.73 6.79 15.51
CA ALA A 133 -4.89 6.56 16.34
C ALA A 133 -5.74 7.81 16.57
N GLN A 134 -5.20 9.00 16.28
CA GLN A 134 -5.90 10.26 16.53
C GLN A 134 -7.22 10.35 15.74
N GLY A 135 -8.31 10.65 16.45
CA GLY A 135 -9.65 10.74 15.87
C GLY A 135 -10.36 9.40 15.65
N LEU A 136 -9.71 8.27 15.94
CA LEU A 136 -10.34 6.95 15.90
C LEU A 136 -11.06 6.66 17.22
N THR A 137 -12.26 6.09 17.11
CA THR A 137 -12.96 5.51 18.26
C THR A 137 -12.62 4.02 18.35
N MET A 138 -11.95 3.61 19.43
CA MET A 138 -11.53 2.22 19.64
C MET A 138 -12.13 1.67 20.95
N ASN A 139 -12.83 0.55 20.86
CA ASN A 139 -13.57 0.00 22.00
C ASN A 139 -12.66 -0.62 23.08
N LYS A 140 -11.54 -1.22 22.67
CA LYS A 140 -10.57 -1.89 23.55
C LYS A 140 -9.18 -1.70 22.98
N ILE A 141 -8.26 -1.16 23.77
CA ILE A 141 -6.87 -0.92 23.38
C ILE A 141 -5.90 -1.33 24.48
N VAL A 142 -4.70 -1.71 24.09
CA VAL A 142 -3.53 -1.81 24.97
C VAL A 142 -2.55 -0.76 24.48
N VAL A 143 -2.01 0.03 25.40
CA VAL A 143 -1.02 1.08 25.09
C VAL A 143 0.31 0.67 25.68
N ASP A 144 1.32 0.58 24.82
CA ASP A 144 2.73 0.40 25.19
C ASP A 144 3.41 1.77 25.01
N LEU A 145 3.99 2.31 26.09
CA LEU A 145 4.47 3.70 26.19
C LEU A 145 6.00 3.79 26.13
#